data_AF-A0A2E0NAG7-F1
#
_entry.id   AF-A0A2E0NAG7-F1
#
_cell.length_a   1.000
_cell.length_b   1.000
_cell.length_c   1.000
_cell.angle_alpha   90.00
_cell.angle_beta   90.00
_cell.angle_gamma   90.00
#
_symmetry.space_group_name_H-M   'P 1'
#
loop_
_entity.id
_entity.type
_entity.pdbx_description
1 polymer ?
#
loop_
_entity_poly.entity_id
_entity_poly.type
_entity_poly.pdbx_seq_one_letter_code
_entity_poly.pdbx_strand_id
1 'polypeptide(L)'
;MEAIFNQKYRIVIPILICILLCFNYPITIAETGENITPDLENTPIENLTFTTPSEDLSEWELSVSVSEDSQNITKLKLETQICVYDPILCHAPEIIDMTNTNNSWSGVITTLEKHSYVNWRIHILYENESEILIPERSEGYAKVWSTCWEIMQDQEIITGGEKCDNIIEESKGNISGFPIFSAIISITFATIIVKKNQ
;
A
#
# COMPACT_ATOMS: atom_id res chain seq x y z
N MET A 1 49.60 17.69 15.37
CA MET A 1 48.72 17.02 14.40
C MET A 1 47.68 16.11 15.07
N GLU A 2 47.82 15.74 16.34
CA GLU A 2 46.89 14.82 17.04
C GLU A 2 45.55 15.46 17.45
N ALA A 3 45.51 16.78 17.69
CA ALA A 3 44.27 17.46 18.11
C ALA A 3 43.20 17.58 17.01
N ILE A 4 43.61 17.67 15.75
CA ILE A 4 42.69 17.81 14.59
C ILE A 4 42.03 16.47 14.25
N PHE A 5 42.72 15.36 14.51
CA PHE A 5 42.21 14.02 14.28
C PHE A 5 41.01 13.76 15.21
N ASN A 6 41.13 14.07 16.50
CA ASN A 6 40.11 13.77 17.52
C ASN A 6 38.80 14.60 17.38
N GLN A 7 38.85 15.79 16.77
CA GLN A 7 37.68 16.63 16.54
C GLN A 7 36.81 16.12 15.39
N LYS A 8 37.40 15.52 14.34
CA LYS A 8 36.67 14.98 13.20
C LYS A 8 35.85 13.74 13.58
N TYR A 9 36.40 12.83 14.38
CA TYR A 9 35.67 11.62 14.80
C TYR A 9 34.54 11.91 15.79
N ARG A 10 34.63 12.99 16.59
CA ARG A 10 33.56 13.41 17.51
C ARG A 10 32.23 13.76 16.84
N ILE A 11 32.26 14.23 15.59
CA ILE A 11 31.06 14.60 14.81
C ILE A 11 30.65 13.45 13.88
N VAL A 12 31.61 12.67 13.38
CA VAL A 12 31.34 11.54 12.47
C VAL A 12 30.66 10.37 13.19
N ILE A 13 31.03 10.09 14.45
CA ILE A 13 30.44 9.01 15.25
C ILE A 13 28.92 9.21 15.47
N PRO A 14 28.41 10.35 15.96
CA PRO A 14 26.97 10.53 16.15
C PRO A 14 26.19 10.55 14.83
N ILE A 15 26.78 11.06 13.74
CA ILE A 15 26.16 11.03 12.41
C ILE A 15 26.03 9.59 11.90
N LEU A 16 27.07 8.77 12.04
CA LEU A 16 27.04 7.36 11.65
C LEU A 16 26.03 6.57 12.48
N ILE A 17 25.92 6.86 13.78
CA ILE A 17 24.91 6.26 14.67
C ILE A 17 23.49 6.71 14.27
N CYS A 18 23.27 7.99 13.96
CA CYS A 18 21.98 8.46 13.44
C CYS A 18 21.61 7.77 12.12
N ILE A 19 22.56 7.61 11.20
CA ILE A 19 22.34 6.92 9.93
C ILE A 19 21.98 5.44 10.17
N LEU A 20 22.70 4.76 11.06
CA LEU A 20 22.42 3.37 11.43
C LEU A 20 21.05 3.20 12.12
N LEU A 21 20.59 4.21 12.88
CA LEU A 21 19.28 4.20 13.51
C LEU A 21 18.13 4.44 12.52
N CYS A 22 18.38 5.11 11.40
CA CYS A 22 17.37 5.35 10.35
C CYS A 22 17.06 4.13 9.47
N PHE A 23 17.88 3.05 9.54
CA PHE A 23 17.74 1.89 8.65
C PHE A 23 16.98 0.69 9.25
N ASN A 24 16.50 0.76 10.49
CA ASN A 24 15.82 -0.37 11.14
C ASN A 24 14.29 -0.27 11.09
N TYR A 25 13.72 0.11 9.94
CA TYR A 25 12.31 -0.18 9.70
C TYR A 25 12.24 -1.55 9.03
N PRO A 26 11.59 -2.56 9.62
CA PRO A 26 11.24 -3.74 8.87
C PRO A 26 10.30 -3.30 7.74
N ILE A 27 10.81 -3.26 6.52
CA ILE A 27 9.95 -3.17 5.34
C ILE A 27 9.38 -4.58 5.20
N THR A 28 8.21 -4.82 5.79
CA THR A 28 7.43 -6.02 5.50
C THR A 28 6.94 -5.86 4.07
N ILE A 29 7.68 -6.41 3.11
CA ILE A 29 7.21 -6.52 1.73
C ILE A 29 6.14 -7.60 1.77
N ALA A 30 4.87 -7.20 1.86
CA ALA A 30 3.76 -8.11 1.71
C ALA A 30 3.89 -8.79 0.34
N GLU A 31 3.73 -10.11 0.32
CA GLU A 31 3.78 -10.88 -0.92
C GLU A 31 2.63 -10.45 -1.85
N THR A 32 2.96 -10.17 -3.11
CA THR A 32 1.97 -9.76 -4.11
C THR A 32 0.93 -10.88 -4.27
N GLY A 33 -0.36 -10.53 -4.22
CA GLY A 33 -1.45 -11.49 -4.30
C GLY A 33 -1.90 -12.08 -2.96
N GLU A 34 -1.24 -11.74 -1.84
CA GLU A 34 -1.63 -12.18 -0.51
C GLU A 34 -2.35 -11.09 0.29
N ASN A 35 -3.44 -11.48 0.97
CA ASN A 35 -4.20 -10.55 1.80
C ASN A 35 -3.33 -10.02 2.95
N ILE A 36 -3.54 -8.74 3.29
CA ILE A 36 -2.92 -8.10 4.43
C ILE A 36 -4.02 -7.89 5.48
N THR A 37 -3.87 -8.55 6.62
CA THR A 37 -4.76 -8.40 7.78
C THR A 37 -4.00 -7.68 8.89
N PRO A 38 -4.60 -6.67 9.56
CA PRO A 38 -3.95 -5.94 10.63
C PRO A 38 -3.78 -6.81 11.87
N ASP A 39 -2.81 -6.48 12.69
CA ASP A 39 -2.74 -7.02 14.05
C ASP A 39 -3.89 -6.46 14.87
N LEU A 40 -4.59 -7.34 15.58
CA LEU A 40 -5.71 -6.98 16.46
C LEU A 40 -5.28 -6.94 17.93
N GLU A 41 -4.04 -7.31 18.24
CA GLU A 41 -3.51 -7.21 19.59
C GLU A 41 -3.62 -5.77 20.09
N ASN A 42 -4.13 -5.60 21.31
CA ASN A 42 -4.37 -4.29 21.94
C ASN A 42 -5.43 -3.42 21.24
N THR A 43 -6.22 -3.99 20.34
CA THR A 43 -7.41 -3.34 19.79
C THR A 43 -8.68 -3.84 20.50
N PRO A 44 -9.79 -3.08 20.46
CA PRO A 44 -11.08 -3.55 21.00
C PRO A 44 -11.78 -4.59 20.09
N ILE A 45 -11.20 -4.92 18.93
CA ILE A 45 -11.75 -5.90 18.00
C ILE A 45 -11.33 -7.31 18.44
N GLU A 46 -12.30 -8.20 18.64
CA GLU A 46 -12.05 -9.59 19.04
C GLU A 46 -12.02 -10.54 17.85
N ASN A 47 -12.87 -10.30 16.86
CA ASN A 47 -12.94 -11.09 15.64
C ASN A 47 -13.08 -10.16 14.44
N LEU A 48 -12.43 -10.53 13.35
CA LEU A 48 -12.48 -9.85 12.07
C LEU A 48 -12.62 -10.90 10.98
N THR A 49 -13.63 -10.72 10.14
CA THR A 49 -13.88 -11.56 8.97
C THR A 49 -14.21 -10.67 7.80
N PHE A 50 -13.76 -11.04 6.61
CA PHE A 50 -14.10 -10.33 5.39
C PHE A 50 -14.21 -11.32 4.21
N THR A 51 -14.98 -10.96 3.19
CA THR A 51 -15.08 -11.74 1.96
C THR A 51 -13.71 -11.83 1.31
N THR A 52 -13.22 -13.05 1.06
CA THR A 52 -11.95 -13.24 0.36
C THR A 52 -11.90 -14.58 -0.37
N PRO A 53 -11.30 -14.63 -1.58
CA PRO A 53 -10.90 -13.48 -2.41
C PRO A 53 -12.11 -12.63 -2.82
N SER A 54 -11.90 -11.36 -3.18
CA SER A 54 -13.00 -10.51 -3.66
C SER A 54 -13.34 -10.83 -5.13
N GLU A 55 -14.60 -10.65 -5.52
CA GLU A 55 -15.07 -10.89 -6.88
C GLU A 55 -15.53 -9.59 -7.52
N ASP A 56 -15.37 -9.43 -8.84
CA ASP A 56 -15.81 -8.24 -9.57
C ASP A 56 -17.32 -8.05 -9.45
N LEU A 57 -17.76 -6.78 -9.37
CA LEU A 57 -19.17 -6.38 -9.37
C LEU A 57 -20.02 -7.11 -8.30
N SER A 58 -19.37 -7.53 -7.23
CA SER A 58 -19.96 -8.37 -6.17
C SER A 58 -19.86 -7.68 -4.83
N GLU A 59 -20.68 -8.10 -3.89
CA GLU A 59 -20.62 -7.59 -2.52
C GLU A 59 -19.35 -8.09 -1.83
N TRP A 60 -18.55 -7.14 -1.34
CA TRP A 60 -17.48 -7.39 -0.41
C TRP A 60 -17.94 -6.93 0.98
N GLU A 61 -17.99 -7.86 1.91
CA GLU A 61 -18.43 -7.62 3.29
C GLU A 61 -17.24 -7.72 4.23
N LEU A 62 -17.19 -6.80 5.20
CA LEU A 62 -16.31 -6.87 6.36
C LEU A 62 -17.16 -6.83 7.63
N SER A 63 -16.93 -7.80 8.50
CA SER A 63 -17.61 -7.95 9.78
C SER A 63 -16.61 -8.02 10.92
N VAL A 64 -16.90 -7.31 12.01
CA VAL A 64 -16.10 -7.33 13.24
C VAL A 64 -16.96 -7.51 14.47
N SER A 65 -16.47 -8.29 15.43
CA SER A 65 -17.02 -8.28 16.79
C SER A 65 -16.12 -7.46 17.69
N VAL A 66 -16.75 -6.69 18.57
CA VAL A 66 -16.06 -5.80 19.50
C VAL A 66 -16.30 -6.30 20.91
N SER A 67 -15.26 -6.24 21.75
CA SER A 67 -15.32 -6.75 23.12
C SER A 67 -16.41 -6.08 23.96
N GLU A 68 -17.11 -6.85 24.80
CA GLU A 68 -18.12 -6.30 25.73
C GLU A 68 -17.51 -5.31 26.74
N ASP A 69 -16.23 -5.46 27.05
CA ASP A 69 -15.48 -4.58 27.96
C ASP A 69 -15.10 -3.24 27.31
N SER A 70 -15.27 -3.10 25.99
CA SER A 70 -15.02 -1.86 25.24
C SER A 70 -16.16 -0.85 25.42
N GLN A 71 -16.41 -0.48 26.67
CA GLN A 71 -17.35 0.58 27.00
C GLN A 71 -16.93 1.85 26.26
N ASN A 72 -17.91 2.55 25.68
CA ASN A 72 -17.79 3.84 25.01
C ASN A 72 -17.53 3.82 23.49
N ILE A 73 -17.59 2.69 22.79
CA ILE A 73 -17.61 2.71 21.31
C ILE A 73 -19.00 3.09 20.83
N THR A 74 -19.07 4.15 20.01
CA THR A 74 -20.34 4.70 19.51
C THR A 74 -20.62 4.31 18.08
N LYS A 75 -19.59 4.26 17.24
CA LYS A 75 -19.71 3.99 15.80
C LYS A 75 -18.43 3.33 15.29
N LEU A 76 -18.60 2.40 14.36
CA LEU A 76 -17.55 1.96 13.47
C LEU A 76 -17.83 2.49 12.05
N LYS A 77 -16.77 2.89 11.35
CA LYS A 77 -16.83 3.21 9.92
C LYS A 77 -15.82 2.37 9.17
N LEU A 78 -16.17 2.04 7.94
CA LEU A 78 -15.32 1.30 7.01
C LEU A 78 -14.86 2.26 5.91
N GLU A 79 -13.56 2.53 5.89
CA GLU A 79 -12.87 3.21 4.79
C GLU A 79 -12.40 2.14 3.79
N THR A 80 -12.72 2.31 2.51
CA THR A 80 -12.27 1.43 1.43
C THR A 80 -11.70 2.23 0.26
N GLN A 81 -10.73 1.65 -0.44
CA GLN A 81 -10.21 2.16 -1.70
C GLN A 81 -10.04 1.01 -2.67
N ILE A 82 -10.76 1.06 -3.78
CA ILE A 82 -10.72 0.02 -4.82
C ILE A 82 -9.67 0.40 -5.86
N CYS A 83 -8.76 -0.52 -6.16
CA CYS A 83 -7.79 -0.37 -7.24
C CYS A 83 -8.11 -1.31 -8.38
N VAL A 84 -8.13 -0.78 -9.60
CA VAL A 84 -8.45 -1.48 -10.84
C VAL A 84 -7.23 -1.56 -11.75
N TYR A 85 -7.22 -2.50 -12.69
CA TYR A 85 -6.09 -2.72 -13.60
C TYR A 85 -6.31 -2.28 -15.05
N ASP A 86 -7.49 -1.78 -15.41
CA ASP A 86 -7.76 -1.26 -16.75
C ASP A 86 -8.63 0.02 -16.72
N PRO A 87 -8.01 1.22 -16.69
CA PRO A 87 -6.57 1.46 -16.55
C PRO A 87 -6.07 1.20 -15.12
N ILE A 88 -4.78 0.90 -14.94
CA ILE A 88 -4.17 0.73 -13.61
C ILE A 88 -4.29 2.01 -12.80
N LEU A 89 -5.22 2.04 -11.84
CA LEU A 89 -5.54 3.21 -11.02
C LEU A 89 -6.25 2.79 -9.73
N CYS A 90 -6.02 3.55 -8.65
CA CYS A 90 -6.83 3.48 -7.44
C CYS A 90 -7.83 4.62 -7.38
N HIS A 91 -9.09 4.30 -7.09
CA HIS A 91 -10.15 5.29 -6.89
C HIS A 91 -9.91 6.10 -5.60
N ALA A 92 -10.67 7.19 -5.42
CA ALA A 92 -10.64 7.91 -4.16
C ALA A 92 -11.18 7.01 -3.03
N PRO A 93 -10.65 7.09 -1.80
CA PRO A 93 -11.21 6.36 -0.67
C PRO A 93 -12.65 6.78 -0.38
N GLU A 94 -13.50 5.81 -0.05
CA GLU A 94 -14.88 6.01 0.38
C GLU A 94 -15.06 5.50 1.80
N ILE A 95 -15.89 6.20 2.59
CA ILE A 95 -16.15 5.87 3.99
C ILE A 95 -17.65 5.64 4.18
N ILE A 96 -18.00 4.48 4.72
CA ILE A 96 -19.39 4.14 5.09
C ILE A 96 -19.51 3.89 6.59
N ASP A 97 -20.68 4.19 7.15
CA ASP A 97 -21.01 3.78 8.53
C ASP A 97 -21.32 2.27 8.55
N MET A 98 -20.75 1.55 9.51
CA MET A 98 -21.04 0.12 9.69
C MET A 98 -22.34 -0.09 10.47
N THR A 99 -23.06 -1.16 10.16
CA THR A 99 -24.31 -1.53 10.82
C THR A 99 -24.02 -2.39 12.05
N ASN A 100 -24.52 -1.98 13.22
CA ASN A 100 -24.38 -2.76 14.46
C ASN A 100 -25.58 -3.70 14.65
N THR A 101 -25.31 -4.98 14.86
CA THR A 101 -26.25 -6.00 15.33
C THR A 101 -25.62 -6.78 16.50
N ASN A 102 -26.09 -6.54 17.73
CA ASN A 102 -25.63 -7.25 18.94
C ASN A 102 -24.08 -7.28 19.10
N ASN A 103 -23.43 -6.11 19.04
CA ASN A 103 -21.96 -5.95 19.13
C ASN A 103 -21.16 -6.55 17.96
N SER A 104 -21.84 -7.03 16.91
CA SER A 104 -21.25 -7.32 15.61
C SER A 104 -21.50 -6.15 14.67
N TRP A 105 -20.45 -5.62 14.07
CA TRP A 105 -20.53 -4.51 13.12
C TRP A 105 -20.18 -5.00 11.73
N SER A 106 -21.03 -4.72 10.74
CA SER A 106 -20.78 -5.09 9.34
C SER A 106 -20.83 -3.89 8.41
N GLY A 107 -19.94 -3.88 7.42
CA GLY A 107 -19.92 -2.94 6.31
C GLY A 107 -19.88 -3.70 5.00
N VAL A 108 -20.67 -3.26 4.03
CA VAL A 108 -20.77 -3.89 2.71
C VAL A 108 -20.55 -2.82 1.64
N ILE A 109 -19.68 -3.11 0.68
CA ILE A 109 -19.52 -2.33 -0.55
C ILE A 109 -19.67 -3.24 -1.77
N THR A 110 -19.95 -2.66 -2.92
CA THR A 110 -19.88 -3.36 -4.20
C THR A 110 -18.54 -3.07 -4.85
N THR A 111 -17.79 -4.11 -5.21
CA THR A 111 -16.51 -3.99 -5.92
C THR A 111 -16.72 -3.49 -7.35
N LEU A 112 -15.64 -3.02 -7.97
CA LEU A 112 -15.65 -2.58 -9.36
C LEU A 112 -15.26 -3.72 -10.30
N GLU A 113 -15.60 -3.57 -11.57
CA GLU A 113 -15.10 -4.44 -12.63
C GLU A 113 -13.57 -4.29 -12.75
N LYS A 114 -12.86 -5.38 -13.05
CA LYS A 114 -11.40 -5.41 -13.20
C LYS A 114 -10.68 -4.83 -11.99
N HIS A 115 -11.18 -5.08 -10.78
CA HIS A 115 -10.48 -4.65 -9.57
C HIS A 115 -9.36 -5.64 -9.22
N SER A 116 -8.18 -5.12 -8.90
CA SER A 116 -7.03 -5.91 -8.45
C SER A 116 -7.12 -6.24 -6.96
N TYR A 117 -7.52 -5.26 -6.16
CA TYR A 117 -7.63 -5.39 -4.72
C TYR A 117 -8.47 -4.27 -4.13
N VAL A 118 -8.97 -4.52 -2.92
CA VAL A 118 -9.60 -3.51 -2.06
C VAL A 118 -8.66 -3.24 -0.89
N ASN A 119 -8.19 -2.00 -0.79
CA ASN A 119 -7.56 -1.49 0.42
C ASN A 119 -8.67 -1.11 1.41
N TRP A 120 -8.49 -1.40 2.69
CA TRP A 120 -9.50 -1.10 3.70
C TRP A 120 -8.90 -0.73 5.06
N ARG A 121 -9.69 0.02 5.85
CA ARG A 121 -9.37 0.47 7.21
C ARG A 121 -10.66 0.68 8.00
N ILE A 122 -10.64 0.32 9.28
CA ILE A 122 -11.74 0.56 10.21
C ILE A 122 -11.42 1.80 11.04
N HIS A 123 -12.42 2.67 11.18
CA HIS A 123 -12.41 3.79 12.11
C HIS A 123 -13.30 3.45 13.29
N ILE A 124 -12.77 3.47 14.50
CA ILE A 124 -13.52 3.24 15.73
C ILE A 124 -13.68 4.58 16.44
N LEU A 125 -14.93 5.03 16.58
CA LEU A 125 -15.27 6.30 17.21
C LEU A 125 -15.81 6.08 18.62
N TYR A 126 -15.22 6.77 19.59
CA TYR A 126 -15.62 6.71 20.99
C TYR A 126 -16.54 7.89 21.39
N GLU A 127 -17.22 7.76 22.53
CA GLU A 127 -18.13 8.79 23.07
C GLU A 127 -17.46 10.14 23.32
N ASN A 128 -16.17 10.14 23.64
CA ASN A 128 -15.35 11.35 23.82
C ASN A 128 -14.88 11.98 22.50
N GLU A 129 -15.45 11.55 21.36
CA GLU A 129 -15.10 11.98 20.00
C GLU A 129 -13.67 11.60 19.57
N SER A 130 -12.97 10.77 20.34
CA SER A 130 -11.69 10.21 19.90
C SER A 130 -11.89 9.11 18.86
N GLU A 131 -10.87 8.95 18.00
CA GLU A 131 -10.85 7.98 16.91
C GLU A 131 -9.56 7.17 16.97
N ILE A 132 -9.70 5.85 16.82
CA ILE A 132 -8.58 4.97 16.49
C ILE A 132 -8.81 4.34 15.12
N LEU A 133 -7.71 3.97 14.48
CA LEU A 133 -7.69 3.44 13.12
C LEU A 133 -7.07 2.05 13.12
N ILE A 134 -7.69 1.11 12.42
CA ILE A 134 -7.20 -0.26 12.31
C ILE A 134 -7.19 -0.66 10.84
N PRO A 135 -6.01 -0.86 10.22
CA PRO A 135 -4.68 -0.56 10.74
C PRO A 135 -4.43 0.94 10.94
N GLU A 136 -3.39 1.27 11.71
CA GLU A 136 -2.94 2.66 11.86
C GLU A 136 -2.45 3.24 10.53
N ARG A 137 -2.51 4.57 10.35
CA ARG A 137 -2.05 5.19 9.08
C ARG A 137 -0.57 4.93 8.77
N SER A 138 0.25 4.79 9.81
CA SER A 138 1.68 4.44 9.74
C SER A 138 1.92 3.07 9.12
N GLU A 139 0.97 2.15 9.27
CA GLU A 139 1.01 0.77 8.77
C GLU A 139 0.43 0.65 7.34
N GLY A 140 -0.22 1.71 6.86
CA GLY A 140 -0.88 1.73 5.56
C GLY A 140 -2.32 1.23 5.64
N TYR A 141 -2.77 0.54 4.60
CA TYR A 141 -4.08 -0.11 4.55
C TYR A 141 -3.93 -1.61 4.71
N ALA A 142 -4.94 -2.23 5.29
CA ALA A 142 -5.15 -3.66 5.10
C ALA A 142 -5.67 -3.90 3.68
N LYS A 143 -5.54 -5.12 3.17
CA LYS A 143 -5.75 -5.41 1.75
C LYS A 143 -6.38 -6.76 1.54
N VAL A 144 -7.35 -6.83 0.64
CA VAL A 144 -7.88 -8.07 0.09
C VAL A 144 -7.69 -8.09 -1.42
N TRP A 145 -7.18 -9.21 -1.94
CA TRP A 145 -7.01 -9.40 -3.37
C TRP A 145 -8.24 -10.01 -4.02
N SER A 146 -8.45 -9.65 -5.27
CA SER A 146 -9.54 -10.22 -6.06
C SER A 146 -9.20 -11.62 -6.57
N THR A 147 -10.22 -12.35 -7.02
CA THR A 147 -10.07 -13.65 -7.69
C THR A 147 -9.30 -13.56 -9.01
N CYS A 148 -9.17 -12.36 -9.58
CA CYS A 148 -8.24 -12.06 -10.66
C CYS A 148 -7.76 -10.62 -10.61
N TRP A 149 -6.45 -10.45 -10.51
CA TRP A 149 -5.83 -9.14 -10.35
C TRP A 149 -4.67 -8.96 -11.32
N GLU A 150 -4.44 -7.71 -11.72
CA GLU A 150 -3.19 -7.30 -12.34
C GLU A 150 -2.61 -6.07 -11.62
N ILE A 151 -1.30 -5.98 -11.54
CA ILE A 151 -0.61 -4.80 -11.02
C ILE A 151 0.57 -4.43 -11.90
N MET A 152 0.98 -3.17 -11.83
CA MET A 152 2.25 -2.72 -12.39
C MET A 152 3.33 -2.86 -11.31
N GLN A 153 4.31 -3.72 -11.55
CA GLN A 153 5.47 -3.88 -10.68
C GLN A 153 6.73 -3.87 -11.55
N ASP A 154 7.69 -3.01 -11.23
CA ASP A 154 8.96 -2.89 -11.96
C ASP A 154 8.80 -2.65 -13.48
N GLN A 155 7.76 -1.89 -13.87
CA GLN A 155 7.38 -1.61 -15.27
C GLN A 155 6.82 -2.82 -16.05
N GLU A 156 6.53 -3.92 -15.37
CA GLU A 156 5.90 -5.11 -15.94
C GLU A 156 4.50 -5.29 -15.33
N ILE A 157 3.58 -5.80 -16.16
CA ILE A 157 2.26 -6.22 -15.68
C ILE A 157 2.40 -7.62 -15.09
N ILE A 158 2.07 -7.75 -13.81
CA ILE A 158 1.98 -9.04 -13.13
C ILE A 158 0.51 -9.35 -12.94
N THR A 159 0.10 -10.54 -13.37
CA THR A 159 -1.26 -11.05 -13.25
C THR A 159 -1.27 -12.23 -12.29
N GLY A 160 -2.31 -12.34 -11.46
CA GLY A 160 -2.50 -13.47 -10.57
C GLY A 160 -3.94 -13.62 -10.10
N GLY A 161 -4.22 -14.73 -9.42
CA GLY A 161 -5.57 -15.13 -9.03
C GLY A 161 -6.06 -16.37 -9.79
N GLU A 162 -7.11 -16.99 -9.27
CA GLU A 162 -7.63 -18.27 -9.75
C GLU A 162 -8.54 -18.15 -10.99
N LYS A 163 -9.10 -16.96 -11.25
CA LYS A 163 -10.13 -16.74 -12.28
C LYS A 163 -9.70 -15.80 -13.42
N CYS A 164 -8.41 -15.72 -13.71
CA CYS A 164 -7.88 -14.84 -14.77
C CYS A 164 -8.03 -15.36 -16.20
N ASP A 165 -8.80 -16.43 -16.40
CA ASP A 165 -8.88 -17.19 -17.65
C ASP A 165 -9.40 -16.39 -18.87
N ASN A 166 -9.91 -15.16 -18.68
CA ASN A 166 -10.41 -14.30 -19.76
C ASN A 166 -9.50 -13.10 -20.11
N ILE A 167 -8.36 -12.89 -19.45
CA ILE A 167 -7.52 -11.69 -19.71
C ILE A 167 -6.46 -11.94 -20.81
N ILE A 168 -6.14 -13.21 -21.10
CA ILE A 168 -5.00 -13.56 -21.97
C ILE A 168 -5.28 -13.33 -23.48
N GLU A 169 -6.51 -13.03 -23.91
CA GLU A 169 -6.83 -12.94 -25.36
C GLU A 169 -6.73 -11.56 -26.02
N GLU A 170 -6.38 -10.46 -25.33
CA GLU A 170 -6.28 -9.12 -25.98
C GLU A 170 -4.91 -8.41 -25.92
N SER A 171 -3.87 -8.96 -25.28
CA SER A 171 -2.54 -8.30 -25.27
C SER A 171 -1.52 -8.85 -26.30
N LYS A 172 -1.90 -9.85 -27.12
CA LYS A 172 -1.10 -10.29 -28.28
C LYS A 172 -1.52 -9.61 -29.60
N GLY A 173 -1.81 -8.31 -29.57
CA GLY A 173 -2.16 -7.56 -30.77
C GLY A 173 -1.89 -6.06 -30.65
N ASN A 174 -0.81 -5.60 -31.28
CA ASN A 174 -0.49 -4.20 -31.62
C ASN A 174 -0.36 -3.18 -30.47
N ILE A 175 0.88 -3.03 -29.98
CA ILE A 175 1.33 -1.80 -29.33
C ILE A 175 1.45 -0.71 -30.40
N SER A 176 0.36 0.02 -30.62
CA SER A 176 0.38 1.31 -31.30
C SER A 176 0.71 2.39 -30.27
N GLY A 177 1.92 2.95 -30.34
CA GLY A 177 2.22 4.32 -29.88
C GLY A 177 3.02 4.46 -28.58
N PHE A 178 4.35 4.53 -28.69
CA PHE A 178 5.11 5.77 -28.44
C PHE A 178 6.58 5.55 -28.89
N PRO A 179 7.15 6.40 -29.77
CA PRO A 179 8.50 6.20 -30.26
C PRO A 179 9.51 6.53 -29.14
N ILE A 180 10.37 5.57 -28.84
CA ILE A 180 11.52 5.74 -27.95
C ILE A 180 12.47 6.73 -28.63
N PHE A 181 12.48 7.99 -28.19
CA PHE A 181 13.53 8.92 -28.54
C PHE A 181 14.84 8.42 -27.93
N SER A 182 15.74 7.90 -28.76
CA SER A 182 17.11 7.60 -28.35
C SER A 182 17.83 8.91 -28.03
N ALA A 183 18.03 9.20 -26.74
CA ALA A 183 18.92 10.27 -26.31
C ALA A 183 20.37 9.84 -26.55
N ILE A 184 20.99 10.30 -27.64
CA ILE A 184 22.42 10.14 -27.89
C ILE A 184 23.17 11.14 -27.00
N ILE A 185 23.80 10.66 -25.93
CA ILE A 185 24.76 11.44 -25.14
C ILE A 185 26.12 11.32 -25.85
N SER A 186 26.54 12.37 -26.55
CA SER A 186 27.87 12.46 -27.17
C SER A 186 28.82 13.22 -26.24
N ILE A 187 29.70 12.50 -25.54
CA ILE A 187 30.79 13.08 -24.75
C ILE A 187 31.92 13.41 -25.72
N THR A 188 32.10 14.69 -26.05
CA THR A 188 33.28 15.18 -26.76
C THR A 188 34.40 15.45 -25.76
N PHE A 189 35.50 14.70 -25.85
CA PHE A 189 36.72 14.99 -25.10
C PHE A 189 37.40 16.24 -25.66
N ALA A 190 37.41 17.32 -24.89
CA ALA A 190 38.28 18.47 -25.15
C ALA A 190 39.73 18.12 -24.77
N THR A 191 40.62 18.04 -25.75
CA THR A 191 42.07 17.94 -25.53
C THR A 191 42.81 19.00 -26.33
N ILE A 192 43.03 20.19 -25.76
CA ILE A 192 44.15 21.07 -26.16
C ILE A 192 44.68 21.82 -24.92
N ILE A 193 45.78 21.31 -24.35
CA ILE A 193 46.82 22.07 -23.63
C ILE A 193 48.09 21.69 -24.42
N VAL A 194 48.93 22.58 -24.98
CA VAL A 194 49.79 23.58 -24.33
C VAL A 194 50.22 24.60 -25.39
N LYS A 195 50.10 25.89 -25.06
CA LYS A 195 50.79 27.00 -25.75
C LYS A 195 52.24 27.03 -25.29
N LYS A 196 53.21 26.83 -26.19
CA LYS A 196 54.64 27.08 -25.92
C LYS A 196 54.99 28.47 -26.46
N ASN A 197 55.09 29.46 -25.58
CA ASN A 197 55.72 30.75 -25.91
C ASN A 197 57.24 30.57 -25.89
N GLN A 198 57.90 31.09 -26.93
CA GLN A 198 59.29 31.57 -26.85
C GLN A 198 59.31 32.94 -26.14
#